data_AF-A0A2D5UE60-F1
#
_entry.id   AF-A0A2D5UE60-F1
#
_cell.length_a   1.000
_cell.length_b   1.000
_cell.length_c   1.000
_cell.angle_alpha   90.00
_cell.angle_beta   90.00
_cell.angle_gamma   90.00
#
_symmetry.space_group_name_H-M   'P 1'
#
loop_
_entity.id
_entity.type
_entity.pdbx_description
1 polymer ?
#
loop_
_entity_poly.entity_id
_entity_poly.type
_entity_poly.pdbx_seq_one_letter_code
_entity_poly.pdbx_strand_id
1 'polypeptide(L)'
;MENRTDKTRNRYDYTKGSIGWAITRLSIPMCVEQIIRNIDGVLEIYWIGVLGPKFLAATSLGFTTVLFLRAVGFGVRISGQALIAQRIGAGDGPGASVVAGQTILFLLSYALVFTIIGLIYSLQIISLLTSDPELI
;
A
#
# COMPACT_ATOMS: atom_id res chain seq x y z
N MET A 1 20.11 -4.47 -39.75
CA MET A 1 20.34 -3.06 -39.41
C MET A 1 20.31 -2.93 -37.90
N GLU A 2 21.49 -2.75 -37.33
CA GLU A 2 21.81 -2.68 -35.92
C GLU A 2 21.28 -1.38 -35.32
N ASN A 3 20.32 -1.45 -34.39
CA ASN A 3 19.81 -0.24 -33.72
C ASN A 3 20.55 -0.04 -32.40
N ARG A 4 21.52 0.88 -32.46
CA ARG A 4 22.41 1.30 -31.38
C ARG A 4 21.75 2.40 -30.54
N THR A 5 20.80 2.07 -29.65
CA THR A 5 20.23 3.05 -28.71
C THR A 5 19.69 2.41 -27.42
N ASP A 6 20.53 1.77 -26.61
CA ASP A 6 20.30 1.74 -25.16
C ASP A 6 21.61 1.45 -24.40
N LYS A 7 22.38 2.49 -24.11
CA LYS A 7 23.62 2.38 -23.31
C LYS A 7 23.61 3.29 -22.08
N THR A 8 22.44 3.78 -21.65
CA THR A 8 22.32 4.78 -20.58
C THR A 8 21.57 4.29 -19.33
N ARG A 9 21.09 3.06 -19.28
CA ARG A 9 20.57 2.45 -18.03
C ARG A 9 21.39 1.24 -17.63
N ASN A 10 22.43 1.46 -16.82
CA ASN A 10 23.04 0.41 -16.03
C ASN A 10 22.05 -0.05 -14.93
N ARG A 11 20.97 -0.72 -15.34
CA ARG A 11 20.06 -1.42 -14.42
C ARG A 11 20.79 -2.67 -13.98
N TYR A 12 21.18 -2.70 -12.70
CA TYR A 12 21.70 -3.91 -12.08
C TYR A 12 20.62 -4.99 -12.21
N ASP A 13 20.95 -6.07 -12.92
CA ASP A 13 20.04 -7.18 -13.12
C ASP A 13 19.95 -7.96 -11.81
N TYR A 14 18.86 -7.74 -11.07
CA TYR A 14 18.62 -8.41 -9.78
C TYR A 14 18.39 -9.93 -9.95
N THR A 15 18.31 -10.44 -11.19
CA THR A 15 18.23 -11.88 -11.49
C THR A 15 19.60 -12.52 -11.76
N LYS A 16 20.67 -11.72 -11.90
CA LYS A 16 22.04 -12.20 -12.21
C LYS A 16 23.08 -11.58 -11.27
N GLY A 17 23.91 -12.41 -10.63
CA GLY A 17 25.02 -11.96 -9.76
C GLY A 17 24.94 -12.50 -8.33
N SER A 18 25.63 -11.85 -7.39
CA SER A 18 25.62 -12.25 -5.98
C SER A 18 24.28 -11.90 -5.32
N ILE A 19 23.51 -12.94 -4.97
CA ILE A 19 22.23 -12.82 -4.26
C ILE A 19 22.37 -11.95 -2.99
N GLY A 20 23.47 -12.11 -2.25
CA GLY A 20 23.70 -11.36 -1.01
C GLY A 20 23.76 -9.84 -1.23
N TRP A 21 24.39 -9.39 -2.31
CA TRP A 21 24.47 -7.96 -2.65
C TRP A 21 23.15 -7.40 -3.19
N ALA A 22 22.43 -8.20 -3.99
CA ALA A 22 21.10 -7.82 -4.48
C ALA A 22 20.10 -7.64 -3.32
N ILE A 23 20.10 -8.58 -2.37
CA ILE A 23 19.22 -8.52 -1.18
C ILE A 23 19.58 -7.32 -0.31
N THR A 24 20.86 -7.08 0.02
CA THR A 24 21.24 -5.98 0.90
C THR A 24 20.89 -4.63 0.28
N ARG A 25 21.14 -4.46 -1.03
CA ARG A 25 20.83 -3.22 -1.76
C ARG A 25 19.34 -2.94 -1.87
N LEU A 26 18.48 -3.97 -1.93
CA LEU A 26 17.02 -3.82 -1.95
C LEU A 26 16.42 -3.70 -0.54
N SER A 27 17.00 -4.38 0.45
CA SER A 27 16.48 -4.38 1.82
C SER A 27 16.72 -3.06 2.54
N ILE A 28 17.86 -2.39 2.29
CA ILE A 28 18.16 -1.08 2.88
C ILE A 28 17.03 -0.06 2.60
N PRO A 29 16.64 0.22 1.33
CA PRO A 29 15.57 1.17 1.06
C PRO A 29 14.21 0.69 1.58
N MET A 30 13.91 -0.62 1.55
CA MET A 30 12.68 -1.16 2.14
C MET A 30 12.61 -0.94 3.67
N CYS A 31 13.71 -1.16 4.39
CA CYS A 31 13.76 -0.90 5.83
C CYS A 31 13.58 0.58 6.14
N VAL A 32 14.22 1.45 5.36
CA VAL A 32 14.05 2.91 5.50
C VAL A 32 12.60 3.32 5.24
N GLU A 33 11.97 2.80 4.18
CA GLU A 33 10.54 3.04 3.90
C GLU A 33 9.67 2.65 5.10
N GLN A 34 9.93 1.48 5.71
CA GLN A 34 9.18 1.01 6.86
C GLN A 34 9.39 1.84 8.11
N ILE A 35 10.61 2.34 8.35
CA ILE A 35 10.89 3.26 9.46
C ILE A 35 10.10 4.56 9.27
N ILE A 36 10.14 5.14 8.07
CA ILE A 36 9.40 6.37 7.74
C ILE A 36 7.89 6.16 7.95
N ARG A 37 7.35 5.02 7.49
CA ARG A 37 5.93 4.66 7.67
C ARG A 37 5.53 4.58 9.15
N ASN A 38 6.41 4.07 10.02
CA ASN A 38 6.13 4.03 11.46
C ASN A 38 6.20 5.43 12.08
N ILE A 39 7.16 6.26 11.66
CA ILE A 39 7.28 7.64 12.14
C ILE A 39 6.04 8.44 11.76
N ASP A 40 5.51 8.27 10.56
CA ASP A 40 4.27 8.94 10.11
C ASP A 40 3.10 8.69 11.08
N GLY A 41 2.90 7.45 11.52
CA GLY A 41 1.87 7.12 12.51
C GLY A 41 2.11 7.73 13.90
N VAL A 42 3.37 7.85 14.33
CA VAL A 42 3.71 8.51 15.60
C VAL A 42 3.43 10.01 15.53
N LEU A 43 3.82 10.64 14.41
CA LEU A 43 3.58 12.06 14.18
C LEU A 43 2.08 12.35 14.12
N GLU A 44 1.29 11.52 13.43
CA GLU A 44 -0.17 11.62 13.38
C GLU A 44 -0.75 11.68 14.81
N ILE A 45 -0.43 10.70 15.66
CA ILE A 45 -0.96 10.64 17.03
C ILE A 45 -0.46 11.83 17.87
N TYR A 46 0.81 12.22 17.73
CA TYR A 46 1.36 13.36 18.45
C TYR A 46 0.61 14.65 18.13
N TRP A 47 0.46 14.99 16.84
CA TRP A 47 -0.21 16.22 16.42
C TRP A 47 -1.69 16.23 16.81
N ILE A 48 -2.38 15.09 16.73
CA ILE A 48 -3.77 14.97 17.19
C ILE A 48 -3.85 15.11 18.71
N GLY A 49 -2.91 14.51 19.46
CA GLY A 49 -2.86 14.59 20.92
C GLY A 49 -2.71 16.02 21.43
N VAL A 50 -1.97 16.86 20.71
CA VAL A 50 -1.83 18.30 21.03
C VAL A 50 -3.15 19.06 20.93
N LEU A 51 -4.08 18.65 20.06
CA LEU A 51 -5.41 19.26 19.93
C LEU A 51 -6.34 18.92 21.11
N GLY A 52 -6.01 17.90 21.89
CA GLY A 52 -6.67 17.53 23.13
C GLY A 52 -7.28 16.13 23.12
N PRO A 53 -7.70 15.62 24.29
CA PRO A 53 -8.10 14.22 24.46
C PRO A 53 -9.33 13.81 23.62
N LYS A 54 -10.29 14.73 23.41
CA LYS A 54 -11.49 14.47 22.60
C LYS A 54 -11.14 14.17 21.14
N PHE A 55 -10.20 14.91 20.54
CA PHE A 55 -9.78 14.68 19.15
C PHE A 55 -9.05 13.35 18.99
N LEU A 56 -8.22 12.98 19.97
CA LEU A 56 -7.53 11.69 19.96
C LEU A 56 -8.51 10.51 20.07
N ALA A 57 -9.54 10.63 20.91
CA ALA A 57 -10.59 9.63 21.03
C ALA A 57 -11.40 9.45 19.72
N ALA A 58 -11.80 10.56 19.10
CA ALA A 58 -12.50 10.56 17.81
C ALA A 58 -11.67 9.92 16.69
N THR A 59 -10.38 10.30 16.57
CA THR A 59 -9.52 9.73 15.52
C THR A 59 -9.22 8.26 15.76
N SER A 60 -9.07 7.80 17.00
CA SER A 60 -8.83 6.37 17.29
C SER A 60 -9.99 5.49 16.81
N LEU A 61 -11.22 5.99 16.94
CA LEU A 61 -12.41 5.32 16.44
C LEU A 61 -12.45 5.30 14.90
N GLY A 62 -12.17 6.43 14.26
CA GLY A 62 -12.06 6.52 12.80
C GLY A 62 -10.94 5.63 12.24
N PHE A 63 -9.80 5.58 12.92
CA PHE A 63 -8.64 4.77 12.55
C PHE A 63 -8.99 3.28 12.52
N THR A 64 -9.74 2.79 13.52
CA THR A 64 -10.20 1.39 13.56
C THR A 64 -11.05 1.06 12.32
N THR A 65 -11.97 1.96 11.96
CA THR A 65 -12.80 1.84 10.74
C THR A 65 -11.95 1.71 9.48
N VAL A 66 -11.00 2.64 9.31
CA VAL A 66 -10.14 2.70 8.12
C VAL A 66 -9.19 1.50 8.09
N LEU A 67 -8.75 0.98 9.24
CA LEU A 67 -7.89 -0.19 9.34
C LEU A 67 -8.57 -1.45 8.78
N PHE A 68 -9.84 -1.69 9.13
CA PHE A 68 -10.63 -2.79 8.56
C PHE A 68 -10.73 -2.68 7.04
N LEU A 69 -11.06 -1.48 6.56
CA LEU A 69 -11.15 -1.19 5.13
C LEU A 69 -9.81 -1.40 4.41
N ARG A 70 -8.70 -1.02 5.05
CA ARG A 70 -7.37 -1.11 4.46
C ARG A 70 -6.85 -2.54 4.41
N ALA A 71 -7.29 -3.42 5.32
CA ALA A 71 -6.84 -4.81 5.41
C ALA A 71 -7.07 -5.59 4.10
N VAL A 72 -8.24 -5.43 3.47
CA VAL A 72 -8.55 -6.13 2.21
C VAL A 72 -7.71 -5.58 1.06
N GLY A 73 -7.57 -4.25 0.95
CA GLY A 73 -6.71 -3.62 -0.05
C GLY A 73 -5.23 -4.01 0.08
N PHE A 74 -4.76 -4.24 1.32
CA PHE A 74 -3.42 -4.76 1.56
C PHE A 74 -3.21 -6.15 0.99
N GLY A 75 -4.18 -7.07 1.13
CA GLY A 75 -4.09 -8.41 0.58
C GLY A 75 -3.87 -8.41 -0.93
N VAL A 76 -4.70 -7.64 -1.64
CA VAL A 76 -4.62 -7.48 -3.11
C VAL A 76 -3.28 -6.88 -3.54
N ARG A 77 -2.82 -5.85 -2.83
CA ARG A 77 -1.54 -5.20 -3.11
C ARG A 77 -0.39 -6.18 -3.02
N ILE A 78 -0.34 -6.96 -1.93
CA ILE A 78 0.74 -7.92 -1.69
C ILE A 78 0.68 -9.07 -2.70
N SER A 79 -0.51 -9.61 -3.00
CA SER A 79 -0.67 -10.68 -3.99
C SER A 79 -0.24 -10.23 -5.39
N GLY A 80 -0.61 -9.02 -5.79
CA GLY A 80 -0.20 -8.44 -7.07
C GLY A 80 1.31 -8.27 -7.19
N GLN A 81 1.95 -7.70 -6.15
CA GLN A 81 3.41 -7.57 -6.09
C GLN A 81 4.11 -8.92 -6.20
N ALA A 82 3.62 -9.95 -5.52
CA ALA A 82 4.20 -11.29 -5.56
C ALA A 82 4.09 -11.93 -6.96
N LEU A 83 2.93 -11.85 -7.61
CA LEU A 83 2.73 -12.42 -8.95
C LEU A 83 3.60 -11.71 -10.01
N ILE A 84 3.71 -10.38 -9.93
CA ILE A 84 4.59 -9.61 -10.82
C ILE A 84 6.04 -10.03 -10.59
N ALA A 85 6.49 -10.12 -9.34
CA ALA A 85 7.84 -10.55 -9.01
C ALA A 85 8.17 -11.95 -9.55
N GLN A 86 7.23 -12.91 -9.43
CA GLN A 86 7.39 -14.26 -9.98
C GLN A 86 7.52 -14.26 -11.51
N ARG A 87 6.69 -13.49 -12.21
CA ARG A 87 6.74 -13.38 -13.69
C ARG A 87 8.03 -12.73 -14.18
N ILE A 88 8.45 -11.65 -13.52
CA ILE A 88 9.73 -10.99 -13.81
C ILE A 88 10.91 -11.96 -13.54
N GLY A 89 10.87 -12.71 -12.44
CA GLY A 89 11.89 -13.72 -12.13
C GLY A 89 11.96 -14.87 -13.14
N ALA A 90 10.84 -15.21 -13.78
CA ALA A 90 10.76 -16.21 -14.85
C ALA A 90 11.19 -15.70 -16.23
N GLY A 91 11.54 -14.41 -16.37
CA GLY A 91 11.87 -13.78 -17.66
C GLY A 91 10.65 -13.44 -18.52
N ASP A 92 9.43 -13.60 -18.01
CA ASP A 92 8.17 -13.32 -18.70
C ASP A 92 7.74 -11.86 -18.48
N GLY A 93 8.46 -10.94 -19.15
CA GLY A 93 8.14 -9.50 -19.14
C GLY A 93 6.72 -9.19 -19.67
N PRO A 94 6.29 -9.75 -20.81
CA PRO A 94 4.93 -9.55 -21.31
C PRO A 94 3.85 -10.01 -20.32
N GLY A 95 4.00 -11.20 -19.72
CA GLY A 95 3.07 -11.71 -18.72
C GLY A 95 3.08 -10.87 -17.44
N ALA A 96 4.24 -10.37 -17.00
CA ALA A 96 4.31 -9.44 -15.87
C ALA A 96 3.54 -8.14 -16.13
N SER A 97 3.57 -7.62 -17.35
CA SER A 97 2.81 -6.42 -17.74
C SER A 97 1.30 -6.67 -17.73
N VAL A 98 0.85 -7.83 -18.21
CA VAL A 98 -0.57 -8.22 -18.17
C VAL A 98 -1.06 -8.35 -16.72
N VAL A 99 -0.31 -9.05 -15.87
CA VAL A 99 -0.64 -9.21 -14.44
C VAL A 99 -0.65 -7.86 -13.73
N ALA A 100 0.28 -6.96 -14.05
CA ALA A 100 0.29 -5.61 -13.50
C ALA A 100 -0.96 -4.82 -13.91
N GLY A 101 -1.35 -4.87 -15.20
CA GLY A 101 -2.57 -4.24 -15.67
C GLY A 101 -3.83 -4.79 -14.97
N GLN A 102 -3.92 -6.11 -14.81
CA GLN A 102 -5.03 -6.76 -14.14
C GLN A 102 -5.10 -6.41 -12.66
N THR A 103 -3.94 -6.34 -11.99
CA THR A 103 -3.84 -5.91 -10.59
C THR A 103 -4.33 -4.47 -10.42
N ILE A 104 -3.94 -3.56 -11.33
CA ILE A 104 -4.38 -2.15 -11.31
C ILE A 104 -5.89 -2.06 -11.53
N LEU A 105 -6.44 -2.77 -12.53
CA LEU A 105 -7.88 -2.79 -12.78
C LEU A 105 -8.66 -3.32 -11.57
N PHE A 106 -8.14 -4.35 -10.91
CA PHE A 106 -8.75 -4.90 -9.69
C PHE A 106 -8.67 -3.92 -8.51
N LEU A 107 -7.55 -3.21 -8.34
CA LEU A 107 -7.42 -2.17 -7.33
C LEU A 107 -8.37 -0.99 -7.59
N LEU A 108 -8.56 -0.61 -8.86
CA LEU A 108 -9.50 0.45 -9.24
C LEU A 108 -10.94 0.03 -8.99
N SER A 109 -11.33 -1.20 -9.36
CA SER A 109 -12.68 -1.70 -9.07
C SER A 109 -12.92 -1.83 -7.57
N TYR A 110 -11.93 -2.34 -6.83
CA TYR A 110 -11.94 -2.37 -5.36
C TYR A 110 -12.14 -0.97 -4.78
N ALA A 111 -11.33 0.00 -5.20
CA ALA A 111 -11.43 1.38 -4.71
C ALA A 111 -12.80 2.00 -5.02
N LEU A 112 -13.33 1.80 -6.22
CA LEU A 112 -14.65 2.30 -6.62
C LEU A 112 -15.75 1.70 -5.75
N VAL A 113 -15.77 0.37 -5.60
CA VAL A 113 -16.78 -0.35 -4.79
C VAL A 113 -16.73 0.12 -3.35
N PHE A 114 -15.54 0.21 -2.75
CA PHE A 114 -15.40 0.65 -1.37
C PHE A 114 -15.71 2.13 -1.16
N THR A 115 -15.44 2.98 -2.15
CA THR A 115 -15.84 4.39 -2.10
C THR A 115 -17.36 4.51 -2.12
N ILE A 116 -18.04 3.77 -3.00
CA ILE A 116 -19.51 3.78 -3.06
C ILE A 116 -20.13 3.26 -1.76
N ILE A 117 -19.63 2.13 -1.24
CA ILE A 117 -20.07 1.58 0.05
C ILE A 117 -19.81 2.58 1.17
N GLY A 118 -18.62 3.19 1.21
CA GLY A 118 -18.27 4.19 2.20
C GLY A 118 -19.19 5.41 2.17
N LEU A 119 -19.54 5.93 0.99
CA LEU A 119 -20.45 7.07 0.86
C LEU A 119 -21.88 6.75 1.28
N ILE A 120 -22.38 5.55 0.98
CA ILE A 120 -23.76 5.14 1.31
C ILE A 120 -23.89 4.77 2.80
N TYR A 121 -22.89 4.07 3.34
CA TYR A 121 -22.96 3.45 4.67
C TYR A 121 -22.07 4.15 5.72
N SER A 122 -21.51 5.33 5.42
CA SER A 122 -20.60 6.05 6.35
C SER A 122 -21.19 6.18 7.75
N LEU A 123 -22.42 6.68 7.84
CA LEU A 123 -23.12 6.91 9.11
C LEU A 123 -23.41 5.59 9.84
N GLN A 124 -23.81 4.54 9.11
CA GLN A 124 -24.12 3.24 9.68
C GLN A 124 -22.86 2.56 10.21
N ILE A 125 -21.75 2.63 9.48
CA ILE A 125 -20.46 2.06 9.89
C ILE A 125 -19.95 2.77 11.15
N ILE A 126 -20.05 4.10 11.21
CA ILE A 126 -19.66 4.88 12.40
C ILE A 126 -20.58 4.55 13.58
N SER A 127 -21.88 4.44 13.37
CA SER A 127 -22.86 4.10 14.43
C SER A 127 -22.70 2.67 15.00
N LEU A 128 -22.09 1.75 14.24
CA LEU A 128 -21.76 0.42 14.71
C LEU A 128 -20.52 0.41 15.62
N LEU A 129 -19.67 1.42 15.50
CA LEU A 129 -18.41 1.54 16.25
C LEU A 129 -18.56 2.41 17.50
N THR A 130 -19.49 3.38 17.50
CA THR A 130 -19.83 4.19 18.68
C THR A 130 -21.30 4.56 18.73
N SER A 131 -21.84 4.73 19.94
CA SER A 131 -23.19 5.23 20.20
C SER A 131 -23.18 6.60 20.89
N ASP A 132 -22.02 7.24 21.00
CA ASP A 132 -21.85 8.52 21.70
C ASP A 132 -22.15 9.72 20.76
N PRO A 133 -23.19 10.55 21.03
CA PRO A 133 -23.61 11.64 20.16
C PRO A 133 -22.58 12.75 19.95
N GLU A 134 -21.56 12.87 20.82
CA GLU A 134 -20.48 13.85 20.63
C GLU A 134 -19.44 13.41 19.58
N LEU A 135 -19.46 12.14 19.15
CA LEU A 135 -18.49 11.54 18.23
C LEU A 135 -19.09 11.20 16.85
N ILE A 136 -20.38 11.47 16.65
CA ILE A 136 -21.13 11.23 15.39
C ILE A 136 -21.38 12.55 14.67
#